data_AF-A0A453S451-F1
#
_entry.id   AF-A0A453S451-F1
#
_cell.length_a   1.000
_cell.length_b   1.000
_cell.length_c   1.000
_cell.angle_alpha   90.00
_cell.angle_beta   90.00
_cell.angle_gamma   90.00
#
_symmetry.space_group_name_H-M   'P 1'
#
loop_
_entity.id
_entity.type
_entity.pdbx_description
1 polymer ?
#
loop_
_entity_poly.entity_id
_entity_poly.type
_entity_poly.pdbx_seq_one_letter_code
_entity_poly.pdbx_strand_id
1 'polypeptide(L)'
;LKKEIALVEVKMKRLCEILDEVIVRTKENAEKKLTLTYEEMEAEREEEEVQADSESDEEDQQIYNPLKLPMGWDGKPIPYWLYKLHVLEFKCEICGNICGNHSYWGRRDYERHFKEWRHQHGMRCLGIPNTKNFNEITSIEEAKALWERIQAKQGLNKWRPDLEEEYEDKDGNIYNKKMYTDLQRQGLI
;
A
#
# COMPACT_ATOMS: atom_id res chain seq x y z
N LEU A 1 -45.32 35.38 0.07
CA LEU A 1 -44.64 36.04 1.19
C LEU A 1 -45.33 35.81 2.54
N LYS A 2 -46.35 36.56 2.99
CA LYS A 2 -46.92 36.37 4.35
C LYS A 2 -47.48 34.95 4.63
N LYS A 3 -48.13 34.34 3.64
CA LYS A 3 -48.68 32.97 3.75
C LYS A 3 -47.61 31.89 3.82
N GLU A 4 -46.50 32.07 3.11
CA GLU A 4 -45.37 31.13 3.11
C GLU A 4 -44.61 31.18 4.42
N ILE A 5 -44.39 32.39 4.96
CA ILE A 5 -43.78 32.59 6.28
C ILE A 5 -44.65 31.93 7.36
N ALA A 6 -45.96 32.17 7.35
CA ALA A 6 -46.88 31.55 8.31
C ALA A 6 -46.86 30.00 8.22
N LEU A 7 -46.73 29.44 7.02
CA LEU A 7 -46.64 27.99 6.82
C LEU A 7 -45.32 27.43 7.35
N VAL A 8 -44.21 28.13 7.15
CA VAL A 8 -42.89 27.76 7.71
C VAL A 8 -42.93 27.84 9.24
N GLU A 9 -43.48 28.90 9.82
CA GLU A 9 -43.60 29.05 11.28
C GLU A 9 -44.39 27.89 11.91
N VAL A 10 -45.50 27.49 11.31
CA VAL A 10 -46.30 26.35 11.81
C VAL A 10 -45.53 25.04 11.68
N LYS A 11 -44.81 24.83 10.57
CA LYS A 11 -43.94 23.66 10.39
C LYS A 11 -42.82 23.62 11.42
N MET A 12 -42.16 24.74 11.67
CA MET A 12 -41.09 24.83 12.67
C MET A 12 -41.63 24.52 14.07
N LYS A 13 -42.76 25.11 14.46
CA LYS A 13 -43.40 24.80 15.75
C LYS A 13 -43.71 23.30 15.87
N ARG A 14 -44.26 22.70 14.83
CA ARG A 14 -44.59 21.27 14.83
C ARG A 14 -43.34 20.38 14.91
N LEU A 15 -42.26 20.76 14.22
CA LEU A 15 -40.99 20.04 14.29
C LEU A 15 -40.36 20.18 15.68
N CYS A 16 -40.43 21.36 16.31
CA CYS A 16 -39.96 21.55 17.68
C CYS A 16 -40.75 20.70 18.68
N GLU A 17 -42.08 20.56 18.52
CA GLU A 17 -42.89 19.65 19.36
C GLU A 17 -42.48 18.18 19.20
N ILE A 18 -42.19 17.73 17.97
CA ILE A 18 -41.81 16.34 17.70
C ILE A 18 -40.39 16.05 18.21
N LEU A 19 -39.49 17.04 18.12
CA LEU A 19 -38.08 16.91 18.48
C LEU A 19 -37.78 17.45 19.89
N ASP A 20 -38.79 17.68 20.73
CA ASP A 20 -38.62 18.32 22.04
C ASP A 20 -37.59 17.58 22.91
N GLU A 21 -37.66 16.25 22.97
CA GLU A 21 -36.70 15.40 23.69
C GLU A 21 -35.26 15.58 23.19
N VAL A 22 -35.08 15.68 21.86
CA VAL A 22 -33.76 15.90 21.24
C VAL A 22 -33.25 17.31 21.52
N ILE A 23 -34.14 18.30 21.50
CA ILE A 23 -33.81 19.70 21.79
C ILE A 23 -33.38 19.84 23.27
N VAL A 24 -34.09 19.21 24.20
CA VAL A 24 -33.71 19.20 25.62
C VAL A 24 -32.36 18.53 25.80
N ARG A 25 -32.15 17.34 25.21
CA ARG A 25 -30.88 16.61 25.29
C ARG A 25 -29.70 17.39 24.72
N THR A 26 -29.87 18.06 23.58
CA THR A 26 -28.81 18.87 22.97
C THR A 26 -28.50 20.12 23.79
N LYS A 27 -29.51 20.72 24.43
CA LYS A 27 -29.31 21.85 25.36
C LYS A 27 -28.52 21.42 26.59
N GLU A 28 -28.88 20.31 27.22
CA GLU A 28 -28.14 19.75 28.36
C GLU A 28 -26.70 19.41 27.97
N ASN A 29 -26.49 18.85 26.78
CA ASN A 29 -25.14 18.57 26.26
C ASN A 29 -24.32 19.87 26.08
N ALA A 30 -24.93 20.92 25.53
CA ALA A 30 -24.27 22.21 25.39
C ALA A 30 -23.90 22.84 26.73
N GLU A 31 -24.78 22.74 27.74
CA GLU A 31 -24.49 23.22 29.10
C GLU A 31 -23.36 22.42 29.76
N LYS A 32 -23.32 21.10 29.58
CA LYS A 32 -22.20 20.25 30.04
C LYS A 32 -20.88 20.67 29.38
N LYS A 33 -20.86 20.83 28.05
CA LYS A 33 -19.67 21.28 27.29
C LYS A 33 -19.13 22.64 27.72
N LEU A 34 -19.96 23.51 28.28
CA LEU A 34 -19.51 24.81 28.83
C LEU A 34 -18.80 24.68 30.19
N THR A 35 -19.02 23.60 30.93
CA THR A 35 -18.45 23.37 32.27
C THR A 35 -17.24 22.44 32.26
N LEU A 36 -16.95 21.79 31.14
CA LEU A 36 -15.88 20.80 31.01
C LEU A 36 -14.50 21.45 30.90
N THR A 37 -13.51 20.79 31.48
CA THR A 37 -12.10 21.15 31.32
C THR A 37 -11.57 20.69 29.95
N TYR A 38 -10.41 21.19 29.53
CA TYR A 38 -9.83 20.87 28.22
C TYR A 38 -9.59 19.36 28.02
N GLU A 39 -9.11 18.66 29.06
CA GLU A 39 -8.85 17.22 29.02
C GLU A 39 -10.15 16.41 28.89
N GLU A 40 -11.23 16.82 29.55
CA GLU A 40 -12.53 16.16 29.45
C GLU A 40 -13.22 16.43 28.09
N MET A 41 -12.95 17.60 27.48
CA MET A 41 -13.44 17.95 26.15
C MET A 41 -12.76 17.18 25.03
N GLU A 42 -11.46 16.84 25.17
CA GLU A 42 -10.76 15.94 24.24
C GLU A 42 -11.29 14.51 24.36
N ALA A 43 -11.54 14.01 25.58
CA ALA A 43 -12.09 12.67 25.80
C ALA A 43 -13.51 12.50 25.20
N GLU A 44 -14.42 13.46 25.40
CA GLU A 44 -15.76 13.39 24.77
C GLU A 44 -15.69 13.43 23.24
N ARG A 45 -14.73 14.15 22.65
CA ARG A 45 -14.54 14.18 21.19
C ARG A 45 -14.06 12.83 20.68
N GLU A 46 -13.12 12.19 21.36
CA GLU A 46 -12.67 10.85 21.01
C GLU A 46 -13.80 9.83 21.13
N GLU A 47 -14.63 9.92 22.17
CA GLU A 47 -15.81 9.05 22.30
C GLU A 47 -16.88 9.30 21.23
N GLU A 48 -17.17 10.57 20.87
CA GLU A 48 -18.07 10.91 19.76
C GLU A 48 -17.53 10.42 18.40
N GLU A 49 -16.22 10.50 18.16
CA GLU A 49 -15.57 9.96 16.95
C GLU A 49 -15.65 8.43 16.90
N VAL A 50 -15.42 7.74 18.02
CA VAL A 50 -15.55 6.28 18.11
C VAL A 50 -17.01 5.83 17.95
N GLN A 51 -17.96 6.59 18.49
CA GLN A 51 -19.38 6.28 18.36
C GLN A 51 -19.86 6.47 16.92
N ALA A 52 -19.38 7.51 16.22
CA ALA A 52 -19.62 7.71 14.79
C ALA A 52 -18.98 6.61 13.90
N ASP A 53 -17.83 6.07 14.31
CA ASP A 53 -17.18 4.93 13.66
C ASP A 53 -17.96 3.62 13.92
N SER A 54 -18.55 3.45 15.13
CA SER A 54 -19.37 2.27 15.46
C SER A 54 -20.77 2.29 14.84
N GLU A 55 -21.41 3.45 14.66
CA GLU A 55 -22.66 3.56 13.90
C GLU A 55 -22.43 3.39 12.39
N SER A 56 -21.20 3.55 11.90
CA SER A 56 -20.82 3.20 10.52
C SER A 56 -20.60 1.69 10.30
N ASP A 57 -20.47 0.90 11.36
CA ASP A 57 -20.17 -0.55 11.31
C ASP A 57 -21.40 -1.43 11.65
N GLU A 58 -22.52 -0.86 12.11
CA GLU A 58 -23.79 -1.59 12.36
C GLU A 58 -24.78 -1.61 11.18
N GLU A 59 -24.39 -1.10 10.01
CA GLU A 59 -25.11 -1.34 8.74
C GLU A 59 -24.41 -2.41 7.88
N ASP A 60 -24.18 -3.58 8.48
CA ASP A 60 -23.95 -4.84 7.76
C ASP A 60 -25.27 -5.34 7.10
N GLN A 61 -26.07 -4.41 6.57
CA GLN A 61 -27.10 -4.75 5.60
C GLN A 61 -26.34 -5.29 4.39
N GLN A 62 -26.51 -6.59 4.11
CA GLN A 62 -26.17 -7.18 2.83
C GLN A 62 -26.73 -6.28 1.71
N ILE A 63 -25.90 -5.37 1.19
CA ILE A 63 -26.26 -4.48 0.09
C ILE A 63 -26.57 -5.42 -1.06
N TYR A 64 -27.87 -5.62 -1.32
CA TYR A 64 -28.33 -6.46 -2.40
C TYR A 64 -27.75 -5.88 -3.69
N ASN A 65 -26.78 -6.58 -4.25
CA ASN A 65 -26.07 -6.25 -5.48
C ASN A 65 -26.65 -7.13 -6.61
N PRO A 66 -27.84 -6.79 -7.14
CA PRO A 66 -28.52 -7.59 -8.15
C PRO A 66 -27.72 -7.75 -9.44
N LEU A 67 -26.74 -6.88 -9.67
CA LEU A 67 -25.89 -6.86 -10.87
C LEU A 67 -24.47 -7.42 -10.64
N LYS A 68 -24.16 -7.94 -9.43
CA LYS A 68 -22.82 -8.45 -9.04
C LYS A 68 -21.68 -7.53 -9.49
N LEU A 69 -21.86 -6.21 -9.36
CA LEU A 69 -20.80 -5.25 -9.66
C LEU A 69 -19.70 -5.35 -8.59
N PRO A 70 -18.40 -5.36 -8.94
CA PRO A 70 -17.30 -5.37 -7.97
C PRO A 70 -17.39 -4.16 -7.04
N MET A 71 -17.20 -4.39 -5.74
CA MET A 71 -17.11 -3.33 -4.74
C MET A 71 -15.92 -2.42 -5.05
N GLY A 72 -16.12 -1.13 -4.88
CA GLY A 72 -15.02 -0.16 -4.90
C GLY A 72 -14.16 -0.26 -3.66
N TRP A 73 -13.04 0.48 -3.65
CA TRP A 73 -12.18 0.65 -2.49
C TRP A 73 -12.87 1.39 -1.32
N ASP A 74 -14.03 2.01 -1.58
CA ASP A 74 -14.88 2.72 -0.63
C ASP A 74 -16.01 1.82 -0.06
N GLY A 75 -15.96 0.49 -0.28
CA GLY A 75 -17.00 -0.46 0.14
C GLY A 75 -18.33 -0.36 -0.62
N LYS A 76 -18.55 0.72 -1.38
CA LYS A 76 -19.76 0.98 -2.16
C LYS A 76 -19.71 0.33 -3.56
N PRO A 77 -20.86 -0.07 -4.13
CA PRO A 77 -20.93 -0.56 -5.51
C PRO A 77 -20.41 0.50 -6.50
N ILE A 78 -19.44 0.15 -7.34
CA ILE A 78 -18.89 1.05 -8.35
C ILE A 78 -19.99 1.42 -9.37
N PRO A 79 -20.23 2.71 -9.67
CA PRO A 79 -21.17 3.10 -10.71
C PRO A 79 -20.84 2.45 -12.07
N TYR A 80 -21.86 1.97 -12.79
CA TYR A 80 -21.69 1.16 -14.02
C TYR A 80 -20.85 1.84 -15.12
N TRP A 81 -20.85 3.17 -15.20
CA TRP A 81 -20.04 3.93 -16.15
C TRP A 81 -18.54 3.96 -15.80
N LEU A 82 -18.20 3.80 -14.52
CA LEU A 82 -16.83 3.74 -14.01
C LEU A 82 -16.25 2.31 -14.07
N TYR A 83 -17.12 1.29 -14.06
CA TYR A 83 -16.78 -0.13 -14.19
C TYR A 83 -15.88 -0.41 -15.40
N LYS A 84 -16.13 0.21 -16.56
CA LYS A 84 -15.29 0.01 -17.76
C LYS A 84 -13.80 0.35 -17.57
N LEU A 85 -13.45 1.20 -16.61
CA LEU A 85 -12.07 1.62 -16.35
C LEU A 85 -11.42 0.82 -15.20
N HIS A 86 -12.22 0.32 -14.25
CA HIS A 86 -11.75 -0.39 -13.06
C HIS A 86 -11.65 -1.93 -13.24
N VAL A 87 -12.03 -2.48 -14.40
CA VAL A 87 -12.14 -3.92 -14.66
C VAL A 87 -10.89 -4.52 -15.33
N LEU A 88 -9.76 -3.82 -15.28
CA LEU A 88 -8.48 -4.44 -15.65
C LEU A 88 -8.02 -5.35 -14.51
N GLU A 89 -8.23 -6.64 -14.70
CA GLU A 89 -7.63 -7.71 -13.90
C GLU A 89 -6.15 -7.83 -14.26
N PHE A 90 -5.27 -7.58 -13.30
CA PHE A 90 -3.83 -7.78 -13.46
C PHE A 90 -3.41 -9.04 -12.72
N LYS A 91 -2.65 -9.90 -13.40
CA LYS A 91 -2.10 -11.14 -12.84
C LYS A 91 -0.58 -11.01 -12.72
N CYS A 92 -0.03 -11.51 -11.63
CA CYS A 92 1.41 -11.56 -11.41
C CYS A 92 1.82 -13.01 -11.16
N GLU A 93 2.58 -13.61 -12.08
CA GLU A 93 3.00 -15.02 -11.98
C GLU A 93 3.99 -15.23 -10.83
N ILE A 94 4.83 -14.22 -10.56
CA ILE A 94 5.80 -14.21 -9.45
C ILE A 94 5.09 -14.35 -8.10
N CYS A 95 3.96 -13.65 -7.91
CA CYS A 95 3.11 -13.79 -6.72
C CYS A 95 2.27 -15.08 -6.74
N GLY A 96 1.83 -15.51 -7.92
CA GLY A 96 0.98 -16.68 -8.13
C GLY A 96 1.61 -17.98 -7.63
N ASN A 97 2.92 -18.14 -7.77
CA ASN A 97 3.65 -19.34 -7.33
C ASN A 97 3.77 -19.49 -5.81
N ILE A 98 3.47 -18.44 -5.02
CA ILE A 98 3.52 -18.51 -3.54
C ILE A 98 2.13 -18.58 -2.91
N CYS A 99 1.09 -18.05 -3.56
CA CYS A 99 -0.24 -17.93 -2.95
C CYS A 99 -1.42 -18.38 -3.82
N GLY A 100 -1.17 -19.05 -4.96
CA GLY A 100 -2.23 -19.51 -5.86
C GLY A 100 -2.88 -18.33 -6.60
N ASN A 101 -2.59 -18.18 -7.89
CA ASN A 101 -3.27 -17.29 -8.85
C ASN A 101 -4.00 -16.07 -8.23
N HIS A 102 -3.25 -15.16 -7.61
CA HIS A 102 -3.81 -13.96 -7.02
C HIS A 102 -4.01 -12.90 -8.11
N SER A 103 -5.26 -12.46 -8.28
CA SER A 103 -5.64 -11.41 -9.22
C SER A 103 -5.76 -10.07 -8.51
N TYR A 104 -5.11 -9.05 -9.07
CA TYR A 104 -5.19 -7.67 -8.60
C TYR A 104 -6.21 -6.89 -9.44
N TRP A 105 -7.08 -6.15 -8.78
CA TRP A 105 -8.12 -5.36 -9.45
C TRP A 105 -7.68 -3.90 -9.55
N GLY A 106 -7.41 -3.45 -10.77
CA GLY A 106 -6.99 -2.08 -11.04
C GLY A 106 -5.50 -1.80 -10.80
N ARG A 107 -5.03 -0.71 -11.42
CA ARG A 107 -3.59 -0.37 -11.48
C ARG A 107 -3.00 0.02 -10.13
N ARG A 108 -3.77 0.69 -9.25
CA ARG A 108 -3.27 1.14 -7.94
C ARG A 108 -2.92 -0.03 -7.01
N ASP A 109 -3.82 -1.02 -6.91
CA ASP A 109 -3.56 -2.22 -6.12
C ASP A 109 -2.41 -3.04 -6.72
N TYR A 110 -2.36 -3.11 -8.06
CA TYR A 110 -1.25 -3.71 -8.75
C TYR A 110 0.09 -2.95 -8.53
N GLU A 111 0.13 -1.64 -8.36
CA GLU A 111 1.40 -0.97 -8.03
C GLU A 111 1.80 -1.17 -6.56
N ARG A 112 0.82 -1.30 -5.65
CA ARG A 112 1.08 -1.56 -4.23
C ARG A 112 1.68 -2.95 -4.01
N HIS A 113 1.25 -3.96 -4.77
CA HIS A 113 1.67 -5.35 -4.53
C HIS A 113 3.18 -5.60 -4.65
N PHE A 114 3.91 -4.82 -5.46
CA PHE A 114 5.37 -4.95 -5.58
C PHE A 114 6.12 -4.74 -4.26
N LYS A 115 5.53 -3.97 -3.33
CA LYS A 115 6.08 -3.72 -2.00
C LYS A 115 5.58 -4.72 -0.96
N GLU A 116 4.54 -5.48 -1.25
CA GLU A 116 3.98 -6.45 -0.32
C GLU A 116 4.95 -7.61 -0.09
N TRP A 117 4.86 -8.20 1.11
CA TRP A 117 5.73 -9.30 1.51
C TRP A 117 5.67 -10.49 0.56
N ARG A 118 4.49 -10.78 -0.04
CA ARG A 118 4.30 -11.88 -0.98
C ARG A 118 5.20 -11.75 -2.22
N HIS A 119 5.21 -10.56 -2.83
CA HIS A 119 6.04 -10.29 -4.00
C HIS A 119 7.53 -10.31 -3.64
N GLN A 120 7.89 -9.70 -2.50
CA GLN A 120 9.27 -9.73 -1.98
C GLN A 120 9.77 -11.15 -1.76
N HIS A 121 8.92 -12.01 -1.21
CA HIS A 121 9.25 -13.42 -0.99
C HIS A 121 9.41 -14.16 -2.32
N GLY A 122 8.54 -13.90 -3.31
CA GLY A 122 8.66 -14.45 -4.67
C GLY A 122 9.98 -14.14 -5.33
N MET A 123 10.37 -12.87 -5.28
CA MET A 123 11.65 -12.43 -5.81
C MET A 123 12.83 -13.08 -5.06
N ARG A 124 12.72 -13.23 -3.72
CA ARG A 124 13.75 -13.90 -2.91
C ARG A 124 13.90 -15.38 -3.26
N CYS A 125 12.79 -16.12 -3.48
CA CYS A 125 12.83 -17.51 -3.92
C CYS A 125 13.48 -17.69 -5.30
N LEU A 126 13.36 -16.67 -6.17
CA LEU A 126 14.01 -16.64 -7.48
C LEU A 126 15.49 -16.20 -7.42
N GLY A 127 15.98 -15.76 -6.25
CA GLY A 127 17.33 -15.23 -6.08
C GLY A 127 17.53 -13.84 -6.70
N ILE A 128 16.45 -13.13 -7.01
CA ILE A 128 16.48 -11.80 -7.63
C ILE A 128 16.21 -10.75 -6.54
N PRO A 129 17.02 -9.68 -6.43
CA PRO A 129 16.75 -8.60 -5.48
C PRO A 129 15.52 -7.80 -5.91
N ASN A 130 14.58 -7.55 -4.97
CA ASN A 130 13.39 -6.74 -5.23
C ASN A 130 13.74 -5.25 -5.32
N THR A 131 14.20 -4.82 -6.48
CA THR A 131 14.52 -3.42 -6.81
C THR A 131 13.45 -2.83 -7.73
N LYS A 132 13.33 -1.50 -7.77
CA LYS A 132 12.37 -0.80 -8.65
C LYS A 132 12.50 -1.16 -10.13
N ASN A 133 13.65 -1.69 -10.56
CA ASN A 133 13.89 -2.13 -11.93
C ASN A 133 13.03 -3.33 -12.34
N PHE A 134 12.51 -4.08 -11.36
CA PHE A 134 11.63 -5.23 -11.58
C PHE A 134 10.15 -4.90 -11.42
N ASN A 135 9.80 -3.62 -11.20
CA ASN A 135 8.41 -3.21 -11.20
C ASN A 135 7.80 -3.43 -12.60
N GLU A 136 6.52 -3.81 -12.64
CA GLU A 136 5.76 -4.16 -13.86
C GLU A 136 6.14 -5.49 -14.55
N ILE A 137 7.11 -6.23 -14.02
CA ILE A 137 7.43 -7.57 -14.54
C ILE A 137 6.49 -8.59 -13.90
N THR A 138 5.69 -9.23 -14.74
CA THR A 138 4.69 -10.23 -14.32
C THR A 138 5.22 -11.65 -14.45
N SER A 139 5.99 -11.93 -15.50
CA SER A 139 6.47 -13.26 -15.84
C SER A 139 7.84 -13.58 -15.25
N ILE A 140 7.99 -14.84 -14.83
CA ILE A 140 9.21 -15.33 -14.18
C ILE A 140 10.36 -15.43 -15.18
N GLU A 141 10.07 -15.85 -16.41
CA GLU A 141 11.06 -15.96 -17.48
C GLU A 141 11.65 -14.59 -17.82
N GLU A 142 10.80 -13.56 -17.93
CA GLU A 142 11.22 -12.18 -18.18
C GLU A 142 12.05 -11.63 -17.02
N ALA A 143 11.64 -11.90 -15.77
CA ALA A 143 12.40 -11.48 -14.59
C ALA A 143 13.81 -12.07 -14.58
N LYS A 144 13.95 -13.37 -14.90
CA LYS A 144 15.25 -14.04 -15.00
C LYS A 144 16.10 -13.48 -16.15
N ALA A 145 15.52 -13.32 -17.33
CA ALA A 145 16.23 -12.76 -18.49
C ALA A 145 16.72 -11.32 -18.23
N LEU A 146 15.91 -10.50 -17.56
CA LEU A 146 16.33 -9.16 -17.16
C LEU A 146 17.47 -9.22 -16.13
N TRP A 147 17.37 -10.12 -15.15
CA TRP A 147 18.41 -10.27 -14.15
C TRP A 147 19.75 -10.70 -14.76
N GLU A 148 19.74 -11.64 -15.70
CA GLU A 148 20.95 -12.04 -16.44
C GLU A 148 21.56 -10.87 -17.22
N ARG A 149 20.74 -10.05 -17.90
CA ARG A 149 21.22 -8.84 -18.59
C ARG A 149 21.82 -7.81 -17.63
N ILE A 150 21.21 -7.63 -16.46
CA ILE A 150 21.73 -6.73 -15.43
C ILE A 150 23.05 -7.27 -14.86
N GLN A 151 23.12 -8.57 -14.58
CA GLN A 151 24.33 -9.25 -14.10
C GLN A 151 25.46 -9.16 -15.12
N ALA A 152 25.19 -9.35 -16.41
CA ALA A 152 26.18 -9.16 -17.46
C ALA A 152 26.71 -7.71 -17.48
N LYS A 153 25.82 -6.71 -17.44
CA LYS A 153 26.22 -5.29 -17.42
C LYS A 153 26.97 -4.89 -16.15
N GLN A 154 26.62 -5.45 -15.00
CA GLN A 154 27.29 -5.19 -13.73
C GLN A 154 28.62 -5.95 -13.60
N GLY A 155 28.69 -7.18 -14.11
CA GLY A 155 29.88 -8.03 -14.12
C GLY A 155 30.98 -7.49 -15.03
N LEU A 156 30.61 -6.89 -16.17
CA LEU A 156 31.55 -6.25 -17.09
C LEU A 156 32.20 -4.96 -16.55
N ASN A 157 31.63 -4.33 -15.51
CA ASN A 157 32.08 -3.02 -15.02
C ASN A 157 32.74 -3.05 -13.63
N LYS A 158 32.94 -4.23 -13.04
CA LYS A 158 33.63 -4.35 -11.75
C LYS A 158 35.03 -4.89 -11.98
N TRP A 159 35.96 -4.00 -12.34
CA TRP A 159 37.39 -4.29 -12.23
C TRP A 159 37.64 -4.83 -10.83
N ARG A 160 38.18 -6.05 -10.73
CA ARG A 160 38.45 -6.69 -9.44
C ARG A 160 39.94 -6.59 -9.18
N PRO A 161 40.42 -5.59 -8.41
CA PRO A 161 41.85 -5.42 -8.13
C PRO A 161 42.51 -6.70 -7.62
N ASP A 162 41.83 -7.47 -6.78
CA ASP A 162 42.38 -8.72 -6.22
C ASP A 162 42.48 -9.89 -7.21
N LEU A 163 41.91 -9.77 -8.41
CA LEU A 163 41.92 -10.80 -9.45
C LEU A 163 42.62 -10.36 -10.73
N GLU A 164 42.53 -9.09 -11.07
CA GLU A 164 42.96 -8.53 -12.35
C GLU A 164 44.22 -7.66 -12.24
N GLU A 165 44.68 -7.33 -11.01
CA GLU A 165 45.94 -6.59 -10.81
C GLU A 165 47.13 -7.57 -10.76
N GLU A 166 47.98 -7.48 -11.77
CA GLU A 166 49.19 -8.29 -11.93
C GLU A 166 50.42 -7.51 -11.42
N TYR A 167 51.24 -8.18 -10.61
CA TYR A 167 52.51 -7.68 -10.09
C TYR A 167 53.67 -8.49 -10.67
N GLU A 168 54.70 -7.78 -11.13
CA GLU A 168 55.94 -8.38 -11.61
C GLU A 168 56.98 -8.37 -10.48
N ASP A 169 57.60 -9.52 -10.24
CA ASP A 169 58.72 -9.65 -9.31
C ASP A 169 60.07 -9.29 -9.97
N LYS A 170 61.15 -9.15 -9.19
CA LYS A 170 62.50 -8.80 -9.68
C LYS A 170 63.06 -9.77 -10.72
N ASP A 171 62.61 -11.02 -10.70
CA ASP A 171 62.97 -12.06 -11.66
C ASP A 171 62.05 -12.08 -12.91
N GLY A 172 61.12 -11.14 -13.03
CA GLY A 172 60.22 -11.00 -14.19
C GLY A 172 59.01 -11.94 -14.18
N ASN A 173 58.72 -12.59 -13.05
CA ASN A 173 57.56 -13.46 -12.91
C ASN A 173 56.31 -12.64 -12.57
N ILE A 174 55.21 -12.92 -13.28
CA ILE A 174 53.95 -12.20 -13.12
C ILE A 174 53.01 -12.99 -12.21
N TYR A 175 52.56 -12.35 -11.14
CA TYR A 175 51.64 -12.93 -10.16
C TYR A 175 50.43 -12.02 -9.95
N ASN A 176 49.27 -12.62 -9.68
CA ASN A 176 48.13 -11.85 -9.16
C ASN A 176 48.47 -11.29 -7.77
N LYS A 177 48.04 -10.06 -7.47
CA LYS A 177 48.21 -9.33 -6.19
C LYS A 177 48.17 -10.21 -4.95
N LYS A 178 47.15 -11.04 -4.79
CA LYS A 178 47.01 -11.94 -3.61
C LYS A 178 48.19 -12.88 -3.48
N MET A 179 48.54 -13.53 -4.58
CA MET A 179 49.63 -14.50 -4.64
C MET A 179 50.98 -13.81 -4.42
N TYR A 180 51.18 -12.63 -5.02
CA TYR A 180 52.36 -11.81 -4.76
C TYR A 180 52.50 -11.44 -3.28
N THR A 181 51.43 -10.96 -2.64
CA THR A 181 51.48 -10.60 -1.20
C THR A 181 51.72 -11.81 -0.30
N ASP A 182 51.19 -12.97 -0.65
CA ASP A 182 51.40 -14.19 0.14
C ASP A 182 52.83 -14.76 -0.05
N LEU A 183 53.36 -14.73 -1.27
CA LEU A 183 54.75 -15.09 -1.58
C LEU A 183 55.74 -14.14 -0.89
N GLN A 184 55.47 -12.84 -0.90
CA GLN A 184 56.26 -11.81 -0.23
C GLN A 184 56.24 -12.01 1.31
N ARG A 185 55.10 -12.36 1.89
CA ARG A 185 55.00 -12.69 3.33
C ARG A 185 55.77 -13.95 3.70
N GLN A 186 55.85 -14.91 2.79
CA GLN A 186 56.61 -16.15 2.97
C GLN A 186 58.11 -15.98 2.67
N GLY A 187 58.53 -14.83 2.10
CA GLY A 187 59.92 -14.54 1.75
C GLY A 187 60.42 -15.33 0.53
N LEU A 188 59.50 -15.76 -0.35
CA LEU A 188 59.81 -16.53 -1.57
C LEU A 188 60.09 -15.63 -2.78
N ILE A 189 59.76 -14.34 -2.68
CA ILE A 189 59.99 -13.26 -3.66
C ILE A 189 60.32 -11.95 -2.92
#